data_AF-A0A098TDW9-F1
#
_entry.id   AF-A0A098TDW9-F1
#
_cell.length_a   1.000
_cell.length_b   1.000
_cell.length_c   1.000
_cell.angle_alpha   90.00
_cell.angle_beta   90.00
_cell.angle_gamma   90.00
#
_symmetry.space_group_name_H-M   'P 1'
#
loop_
_entity.id
_entity.type
_entity.pdbx_description
1 polymer ?
#
loop_
_entity_poly.entity_id
_entity_poly.type
_entity_poly.pdbx_seq_one_letter_code
_entity_poly.pdbx_strand_id
1 'polypeptide(L)'
;MDRINTLARLSVLRAGAFACLAILMMMMGTAHDPALSMKCGAGGMLAISAIMLVVGKNYHKRKRIEDTEVWIMLAKEERPPAGIARPLIINAMRLELLEKSAWSAMGAITLLAVSVTLRLLLN
;
A
#
# COMPACT_ATOMS: atom_id res chain seq x y z
N MET A 1 -4.09 -14.07 17.51
CA MET A 1 -3.14 -13.37 16.61
C MET A 1 -3.78 -13.07 15.25
N ASP A 2 -4.61 -13.97 14.71
CA ASP A 2 -5.23 -13.84 13.38
C ASP A 2 -6.07 -12.59 13.17
N ARG A 3 -6.78 -12.12 14.20
CA ARG A 3 -7.61 -10.92 14.12
C ARG A 3 -6.80 -9.65 13.85
N ILE A 4 -5.67 -9.50 14.54
CA ILE A 4 -4.79 -8.32 14.40
C ILE A 4 -4.15 -8.29 13.02
N ASN A 5 -3.73 -9.45 12.50
CA ASN A 5 -3.22 -9.57 11.14
C ASN A 5 -4.31 -9.24 10.11
N THR A 6 -5.53 -9.75 10.30
CA THR A 6 -6.67 -9.46 9.42
C THR A 6 -6.99 -7.96 9.38
N LEU A 7 -6.98 -7.29 10.53
CA LEU A 7 -7.26 -5.86 10.61
C LEU A 7 -6.09 -5.01 10.07
N ALA A 8 -4.85 -5.44 10.28
CA ALA A 8 -3.68 -4.81 9.66
C ALA A 8 -3.78 -4.88 8.13
N ARG A 9 -4.08 -6.06 7.60
CA ARG A 9 -4.32 -6.27 6.16
C ARG A 9 -5.46 -5.40 5.64
N LEU A 10 -6.58 -5.33 6.36
CA LEU A 10 -7.73 -4.51 5.96
C LEU A 10 -7.39 -3.01 5.92
N SER A 11 -6.65 -2.52 6.92
CA SER A 11 -6.18 -1.13 6.99
C SER A 11 -5.28 -0.79 5.79
N VAL A 12 -4.27 -1.62 5.52
CA VAL A 12 -3.35 -1.41 4.38
C VAL A 12 -4.07 -1.52 3.04
N LEU A 13 -4.97 -2.49 2.87
CA LEU A 13 -5.75 -2.66 1.64
C LEU A 13 -6.67 -1.47 1.38
N ARG A 14 -7.32 -0.92 2.41
CA ARG A 14 -8.18 0.26 2.27
C ARG A 14 -7.37 1.46 1.78
N ALA A 15 -6.22 1.74 2.39
CA ALA A 15 -5.33 2.82 1.93
C ALA A 15 -4.83 2.56 0.50
N GLY A 16 -4.44 1.32 0.19
CA GLY A 16 -4.04 0.92 -1.15
C GLY A 16 -5.14 1.06 -2.20
N ALA A 17 -6.40 0.78 -1.85
CA ALA A 17 -7.55 0.92 -2.75
C ALA A 17 -7.82 2.40 -3.11
N PHE A 18 -7.76 3.31 -2.14
CA PHE A 18 -7.87 4.75 -2.42
C PHE A 18 -6.73 5.25 -3.31
N ALA A 19 -5.51 4.79 -3.05
CA ALA A 19 -4.36 5.16 -3.84
C ALA A 19 -4.45 4.59 -5.28
N CYS A 20 -4.94 3.35 -5.44
CA CYS A 20 -5.24 2.76 -6.74
C CYS A 20 -6.32 3.56 -7.50
N LEU A 21 -7.40 3.96 -6.82
CA LEU A 21 -8.45 4.80 -7.43
C LEU A 21 -7.88 6.12 -7.93
N ALA A 22 -7.02 6.79 -7.14
CA ALA A 22 -6.36 8.03 -7.56
C ALA A 22 -5.48 7.83 -8.81
N ILE A 23 -4.76 6.71 -8.89
CA ILE A 23 -3.96 6.35 -10.07
C ILE A 23 -4.87 6.13 -11.28
N LEU A 24 -5.96 5.39 -11.13
CA LEU A 24 -6.92 5.16 -12.22
C LEU A 24 -7.50 6.48 -12.73
N MET A 25 -7.87 7.39 -11.84
CA MET A 25 -8.34 8.73 -12.22
C MET A 25 -7.26 9.50 -12.99
N MET A 26 -6.00 9.42 -12.57
CA MET A 26 -4.88 10.04 -13.28
C MET A 26 -4.68 9.43 -14.68
N MET A 27 -4.76 8.11 -14.81
CA MET A 27 -4.67 7.39 -16.08
C MET A 27 -5.80 7.76 -17.04
N MET A 28 -7.01 7.94 -16.52
CA MET A 28 -8.16 8.41 -17.30
C MET A 28 -7.97 9.84 -17.81
N GLY A 29 -7.37 10.72 -17.01
CA GLY A 29 -7.05 12.09 -17.43
C GLY A 29 -6.04 12.16 -18.58
N THR A 30 -5.16 11.16 -18.70
CA THR A 30 -4.16 11.04 -19.77
C THR A 30 -4.53 10.02 -20.84
N ALA A 31 -5.79 9.61 -20.93
CA ALA A 31 -6.25 8.56 -21.84
C ALA A 31 -6.09 8.90 -23.34
N HIS A 32 -5.90 10.17 -23.70
CA HIS A 32 -5.67 10.59 -25.09
C HIS A 32 -4.34 10.07 -25.67
N ASP A 33 -3.35 9.78 -24.82
CA ASP A 33 -2.09 9.13 -25.19
C ASP A 33 -1.93 7.85 -24.34
N PRO A 34 -2.20 6.67 -24.91
CA PRO A 34 -2.09 5.40 -24.21
C PRO A 34 -0.70 5.16 -23.60
N ALA A 35 0.37 5.60 -24.25
CA ALA A 35 1.73 5.42 -23.74
C ALA A 35 1.98 6.32 -22.52
N LEU A 36 1.47 7.56 -22.54
CA LEU A 36 1.52 8.48 -21.40
C LEU A 36 0.66 7.98 -20.23
N SER A 37 -0.55 7.50 -20.51
CA SER A 37 -1.45 6.93 -19.49
C SER A 37 -0.79 5.79 -18.71
N MET A 38 -0.13 4.85 -19.42
CA MET A 38 0.61 3.76 -18.77
C MET A 38 1.82 4.25 -17.96
N LYS A 39 2.52 5.31 -18.40
CA LYS A 39 3.62 5.92 -17.62
C LYS A 39 3.12 6.58 -16.34
N CYS A 40 2.01 7.32 -16.42
CA CYS A 40 1.37 7.92 -15.24
C CYS A 40 0.93 6.84 -14.25
N GLY A 41 0.33 5.75 -14.75
CA GLY A 41 -0.04 4.58 -13.95
C GLY A 41 1.15 3.97 -13.23
N ALA A 42 2.24 3.71 -13.97
CA ALA A 42 3.47 3.17 -13.42
C ALA A 42 4.11 4.09 -12.37
N GLY A 43 4.20 5.39 -12.67
CA GLY A 43 4.76 6.39 -11.76
C GLY A 43 3.97 6.46 -10.46
N GLY A 44 2.64 6.44 -10.53
CA GLY A 44 1.77 6.36 -9.37
C GLY A 44 1.98 5.10 -8.54
N MET A 45 2.03 3.93 -9.17
CA MET A 45 2.27 2.65 -8.46
C MET A 45 3.64 2.61 -7.79
N LEU A 46 4.67 3.16 -8.45
CA LEU A 46 6.02 3.27 -7.88
C LEU A 46 6.04 4.23 -6.68
N ALA A 47 5.36 5.37 -6.78
CA ALA A 47 5.24 6.31 -5.66
C ALA A 47 4.56 5.67 -4.44
N ILE A 48 3.45 4.94 -4.63
CA ILE A 48 2.79 4.20 -3.54
C ILE A 48 3.74 3.15 -2.95
N SER A 49 4.41 2.36 -3.79
CA SER A 49 5.37 1.36 -3.35
C SER A 49 6.47 1.97 -2.48
N ALA A 50 7.07 3.08 -2.93
CA ALA A 50 8.11 3.80 -2.19
C ALA A 50 7.59 4.32 -0.84
N ILE A 51 6.39 4.91 -0.81
CA ILE A 51 5.76 5.38 0.43
C ILE A 51 5.52 4.21 1.39
N MET A 52 4.92 3.12 0.92
CA MET A 52 4.65 1.92 1.74
C MET A 52 5.95 1.32 2.29
N LEU A 53 7.02 1.27 1.48
CA LEU A 53 8.33 0.79 1.90
C LEU A 53 8.94 1.66 3.01
N VAL A 54 8.92 2.98 2.84
CA VAL A 54 9.46 3.93 3.82
C VAL A 54 8.65 3.88 5.12
N VAL A 55 7.32 3.87 5.01
CA VAL A 55 6.42 3.78 6.17
C VAL A 55 6.60 2.43 6.88
N GLY A 56 6.65 1.32 6.14
CA GLY A 56 6.87 -0.03 6.68
C GLY A 56 8.21 -0.16 7.40
N LYS A 57 9.30 0.36 6.82
CA LYS A 57 10.63 0.38 7.46
C LYS A 57 10.65 1.21 8.74
N ASN A 58 9.94 2.33 8.78
CA ASN A 58 9.91 3.23 9.95
C ASN A 58 8.77 2.95 10.93
N TYR A 59 7.90 1.96 10.67
CA TYR A 59 6.69 1.73 11.47
C TYR A 59 6.99 1.41 12.94
N HIS A 60 8.15 0.81 13.22
CA HIS A 60 8.64 0.51 14.57
C HIS A 60 8.84 1.74 15.46
N LYS A 61 8.99 2.94 14.87
CA LYS A 61 9.16 4.21 15.59
C LYS A 61 7.85 4.73 16.20
N ARG A 62 6.69 4.15 15.85
CA ARG A 62 5.41 4.55 16.46
C ARG A 62 5.41 4.25 17.96
N LYS A 63 5.17 5.29 18.77
CA LYS A 63 5.12 5.22 20.23
C LYS A 63 3.72 4.90 20.75
N ARG A 64 2.70 5.58 20.23
CA ARG A 64 1.29 5.44 20.64
C ARG A 64 0.59 4.42 19.75
N ILE A 65 0.25 3.27 20.32
CA ILE A 65 -0.51 2.22 19.61
C ILE A 65 -2.01 2.49 19.59
N GLU A 66 -2.50 3.28 20.55
CA GLU A 66 -3.90 3.64 20.67
C GLU A 66 -4.43 4.43 19.46
N ASP A 67 -3.53 5.17 18.80
CA ASP A 67 -3.84 5.95 17.60
C ASP A 67 -3.82 5.11 16.31
N THR A 68 -3.44 3.82 16.39
CA THR A 68 -3.37 2.98 15.20
C THR A 68 -4.75 2.50 14.79
N GLU A 69 -5.02 2.45 13.49
CA GLU A 69 -6.32 1.97 12.97
C GLU A 69 -6.66 0.57 13.48
N VAL A 70 -5.65 -0.31 13.57
CA VAL A 70 -5.82 -1.67 14.09
C VAL A 70 -6.32 -1.66 15.54
N TRP A 71 -5.80 -0.76 16.38
CA TRP A 71 -6.27 -0.61 17.76
C TRP A 71 -7.69 -0.04 17.84
N ILE A 72 -7.99 0.94 16.99
CA ILE A 72 -9.31 1.58 16.91
C ILE A 72 -10.38 0.57 16.44
N MET A 73 -10.04 -0.29 15.48
CA MET A 73 -10.93 -1.34 14.95
C MET A 73 -11.10 -2.53 15.90
N LEU A 74 -10.21 -2.70 16.89
CA LEU A 74 -10.32 -3.77 17.88
C LEU A 74 -11.41 -3.45 18.92
N ALA A 75 -12.31 -4.42 19.13
CA ALA A 75 -13.23 -4.42 20.27
C ALA A 75 -12.44 -4.36 21.58
N LYS A 76 -12.99 -3.73 22.62
CA LYS A 76 -12.27 -3.52 23.89
C LYS A 76 -11.84 -4.83 24.53
N GLU A 77 -12.65 -5.88 24.35
CA GLU A 77 -12.47 -7.22 24.90
C GLU A 77 -11.41 -8.02 24.14
N GLU A 78 -11.16 -7.70 22.87
CA GLU A 78 -10.15 -8.35 22.02
C GLU A 78 -8.75 -7.72 22.18
N ARG A 79 -8.61 -6.63 22.95
CA ARG A 79 -7.37 -5.87 23.07
C ARG A 79 -6.30 -6.64 23.85
N PRO A 80 -5.11 -6.85 23.27
CA PRO A 80 -4.03 -7.48 23.99
C PRO A 80 -3.60 -6.61 25.19
N PRO A 81 -3.05 -7.23 26.25
CA PRO A 81 -2.40 -6.52 27.34
C PRO A 81 -1.33 -5.54 26.82
N ALA A 82 -1.21 -4.38 27.47
CA ALA A 82 -0.35 -3.28 27.03
C ALA A 82 1.12 -3.69 26.81
N GLY A 83 1.63 -4.67 27.57
CA GLY A 83 2.99 -5.18 27.45
C GLY A 83 3.29 -5.92 26.12
N ILE A 84 2.28 -6.55 25.51
CA ILE A 84 2.44 -7.33 24.27
C ILE A 84 1.73 -6.72 23.06
N ALA A 85 0.79 -5.80 23.28
CA ALA A 85 0.00 -5.20 22.21
C ALA A 85 0.87 -4.46 21.19
N ARG A 86 1.89 -3.74 21.67
CA ARG A 86 2.76 -2.93 20.82
C ARG A 86 3.58 -3.74 19.81
N PRO A 87 4.43 -4.70 20.22
CA PRO A 87 5.20 -5.48 19.25
C PRO A 87 4.28 -6.24 18.28
N LEU A 88 3.12 -6.70 18.75
CA LEU A 88 2.20 -7.49 17.93
C LEU A 88 1.57 -6.65 16.80
N ILE A 89 1.02 -5.46 17.11
CA ILE A 89 0.44 -4.57 16.10
C ILE A 89 1.52 -4.00 15.16
N ILE A 90 2.67 -3.60 15.70
CA ILE A 90 3.77 -3.05 14.89
C ILE A 90 4.28 -4.09 13.89
N ASN A 91 4.49 -5.33 14.32
CA ASN A 91 4.99 -6.38 13.45
C ASN A 91 3.97 -6.75 12.37
N ALA A 92 2.69 -6.89 12.73
CA ALA A 92 1.62 -7.17 11.78
C ALA A 92 1.54 -6.07 10.69
N MET A 93 1.48 -4.80 11.09
CA MET A 93 1.42 -3.68 10.15
C MET A 93 2.68 -3.56 9.29
N ARG A 94 3.86 -3.78 9.87
CA ARG A 94 5.12 -3.73 9.13
C ARG A 94 5.17 -4.81 8.06
N LEU A 95 4.77 -6.03 8.38
CA LEU A 95 4.79 -7.14 7.44
C LEU A 95 3.85 -6.87 6.26
N GLU A 96 2.62 -6.44 6.54
CA GLU A 96 1.63 -6.11 5.51
C GLU A 96 2.08 -4.95 4.62
N LEU A 97 2.63 -3.87 5.20
CA LEU A 97 3.14 -2.73 4.43
C LEU A 97 4.29 -3.13 3.50
N LEU A 98 5.23 -3.94 3.98
CA LEU A 98 6.37 -4.39 3.19
C LEU A 98 5.92 -5.36 2.08
N GLU A 99 5.05 -6.31 2.40
CA GLU A 99 4.50 -7.23 1.41
C GLU A 99 3.77 -6.47 0.31
N LYS A 100 2.82 -5.58 0.66
CA LYS A 100 2.07 -4.80 -0.33
C LYS A 100 2.94 -3.81 -1.10
N SER A 101 4.02 -3.29 -0.51
CA SER A 101 4.99 -2.48 -1.25
C SER A 101 5.62 -3.23 -2.42
N ALA A 102 5.93 -4.53 -2.24
CA ALA A 102 6.48 -5.38 -3.30
C ALA A 102 5.45 -5.66 -4.41
N TRP A 103 4.20 -5.95 -4.03
CA TRP A 103 3.10 -6.11 -4.99
C TRP A 103 2.89 -4.83 -5.82
N SER A 104 2.90 -3.65 -5.20
CA SER A 104 2.79 -2.38 -5.92
C SER A 104 3.99 -2.12 -6.84
N ALA A 105 5.20 -2.51 -6.45
CA ALA A 105 6.39 -2.40 -7.31
C ALA A 105 6.26 -3.30 -8.54
N MET A 106 5.76 -4.53 -8.38
CA MET A 106 5.48 -5.42 -9.51
C MET A 106 4.45 -4.79 -10.45
N GLY A 107 3.38 -4.18 -9.92
CA GLY A 107 2.40 -3.46 -10.72
C GLY A 107 2.99 -2.26 -11.49
N ALA A 108 3.94 -1.54 -10.90
CA ALA A 108 4.65 -0.47 -11.60
C ALA A 108 5.50 -1.01 -12.76
N ILE A 109 6.21 -2.12 -12.54
CA ILE A 109 7.06 -2.76 -13.57
C ILE A 109 6.20 -3.25 -14.74
N THR A 110 5.04 -3.88 -14.47
CA THR A 110 4.16 -4.37 -15.54
C THR A 110 3.60 -3.22 -16.38
N LEU A 111 3.16 -2.12 -15.74
CA LEU A 111 2.69 -0.93 -16.46
C LEU A 111 3.80 -0.26 -17.28
N LEU A 112 5.04 -0.22 -16.78
CA LEU A 112 6.19 0.26 -17.55
C LEU A 112 6.48 -0.61 -18.76
N ALA A 113 6.49 -1.94 -18.58
CA ALA A 113 6.71 -2.88 -19.68
C ALA A 113 5.67 -2.69 -20.77
N VAL A 114 4.39 -2.56 -20.39
CA VAL A 114 3.28 -2.28 -21.33
C VAL A 114 3.44 -0.93 -22.02
N SER A 115 3.88 0.11 -21.30
CA SER A 115 4.14 1.42 -21.91
C SER A 115 5.23 1.36 -22.98
N VAL A 116 6.30 0.60 -22.72
CA VAL A 116 7.41 0.45 -23.66
C VAL A 116 6.98 -0.34 -24.89
N THR A 117 6.23 -1.43 -24.73
CA THR A 117 5.74 -2.23 -25.87
C THR A 117 4.73 -1.46 -26.72
N LEU A 118 3.80 -0.72 -26.11
CA LEU A 118 2.88 0.17 -26.83
C LEU A 118 3.63 1.19 -27.67
N ARG A 119 4.66 1.83 -27.10
CA ARG A 119 5.45 2.82 -27.82
C ARG A 119 6.23 2.20 -28.98
N LEU A 120 6.69 0.95 -28.86
CA LEU A 120 7.37 0.23 -29.94
C LEU A 120 6.42 -0.23 -31.06
N LEU A 121 5.15 -0.49 -30.74
CA LEU A 121 4.13 -0.91 -31.72
C LEU A 121 3.47 0.26 -32.46
N LEU A 122 3.43 1.44 -31.83
CA LEU A 122 2.78 2.65 -32.36
C LEU A 122 3.78 3.61 -33.04
N ASN A 123 5.08 3.34 -32.96
CA ASN A 123 6.15 4.00 -33.74
C ASN A 123 6.51 3.14 -34.96
#